data_AF-A0A7X0D6J3-F1
#
_entry.id   AF-A0A7X0D6J3-F1
#
_cell.length_a   1.000
_cell.length_b   1.000
_cell.length_c   1.000
_cell.angle_alpha   90.00
_cell.angle_beta   90.00
_cell.angle_gamma   90.00
#
_symmetry.space_group_name_H-M   'P 1'
#
loop_
_entity.id
_entity.type
_entity.pdbx_description
1 polymer ?
#
loop_
_entity_poly.entity_id
_entity_poly.type
_entity_poly.pdbx_seq_one_letter_code
_entity_poly.pdbx_strand_id
1 'polypeptide(L)'
;MASTRQFTATTNHGDVTADADWSSSDTSVATVDKTGTATAVAPGEATITATYRGLEATAEVTVTEPDPETLHISPESADLEPAIPKKK
;
A
#
# COMPACT_ATOMS: atom_id res chain seq x y z
N MET A 1 -8.46 4.76 -0.52
CA MET A 1 -8.72 3.52 -1.29
C MET A 1 -7.91 2.42 -0.61
N ALA A 2 -8.50 1.26 -0.32
CA ALA A 2 -7.76 0.16 0.31
C ALA A 2 -6.86 -0.50 -0.74
N SER A 3 -5.56 -0.53 -0.50
CA SER A 3 -4.60 -1.20 -1.39
C SER A 3 -4.63 -2.70 -1.10
N THR A 4 -5.13 -3.48 -2.04
CA THR A 4 -5.08 -4.95 -1.95
C THR A 4 -3.96 -5.51 -2.81
N ARG A 5 -3.27 -6.53 -2.31
CA ARG A 5 -2.20 -7.25 -3.02
C ARG A 5 -2.42 -8.74 -2.85
N GLN A 6 -2.29 -9.48 -3.94
CA GLN A 6 -2.39 -10.94 -3.91
C GLN A 6 -1.01 -11.55 -3.69
N PHE A 7 -0.92 -12.42 -2.69
CA PHE A 7 0.22 -13.30 -2.46
C PHE A 7 -0.08 -14.68 -3.01
N THR A 8 0.96 -15.32 -3.54
CA THR A 8 0.87 -16.64 -4.15
C THR A 8 1.90 -17.54 -3.48
N ALA A 9 1.44 -18.61 -2.85
CA ALA A 9 2.31 -19.61 -2.25
C ALA A 9 2.45 -20.76 -3.24
N THR A 10 3.63 -20.89 -3.84
CA THR A 10 3.93 -21.97 -4.79
C THR A 10 5.01 -22.87 -4.20
N THR A 11 4.80 -24.18 -4.30
CA THR A 11 5.79 -25.19 -3.90
C THR A 11 6.31 -25.92 -5.14
N ASN A 12 7.30 -26.80 -4.94
CA ASN A 12 7.77 -27.69 -6.00
C ASN A 12 6.65 -28.59 -6.58
N HIS A 13 5.54 -28.78 -5.86
CA HIS A 13 4.40 -29.60 -6.27
C HIS A 13 3.25 -28.81 -6.91
N GLY A 14 3.32 -27.47 -6.95
CA GLY A 14 2.27 -26.62 -7.53
C GLY A 14 1.85 -25.47 -6.63
N ASP A 15 0.78 -24.79 -7.04
CA ASP A 15 0.18 -23.69 -6.28
C ASP A 15 -0.58 -24.22 -5.06
N VAL A 16 -0.25 -23.69 -3.89
CA VAL A 16 -0.83 -24.07 -2.60
C VAL A 16 -1.38 -22.86 -1.88
N THR A 17 -1.62 -21.76 -2.59
CA THR A 17 -2.07 -20.49 -2.02
C THR A 17 -3.35 -20.65 -1.20
N ALA A 18 -4.30 -21.46 -1.68
CA ALA A 18 -5.57 -21.72 -1.01
C ALA A 18 -5.49 -22.75 0.14
N ASP A 19 -4.43 -23.57 0.15
CA ASP A 19 -4.20 -24.59 1.18
C ASP A 19 -3.20 -24.13 2.25
N ALA A 20 -2.50 -23.01 2.02
CA ALA A 20 -1.60 -22.38 2.97
C ALA A 20 -2.39 -21.68 4.08
N ASP A 21 -1.88 -21.75 5.30
CA ASP A 21 -2.39 -21.00 6.44
C ASP A 21 -1.75 -19.60 6.42
N TRP A 22 -2.58 -18.57 6.29
CA TRP A 22 -2.13 -17.19 6.22
C TRP A 22 -2.41 -16.48 7.53
N SER A 23 -1.40 -15.79 8.05
CA SER A 23 -1.50 -14.98 9.25
C SER A 23 -0.89 -13.61 9.01
N SER A 24 -1.49 -12.58 9.61
CA SER A 24 -0.93 -11.24 9.65
C SER A 24 -0.47 -10.92 11.07
N SER A 25 0.72 -10.33 11.17
CA SER A 25 1.21 -9.79 12.45
C SER A 25 0.35 -8.63 12.97
N ASP A 26 -0.27 -7.85 12.08
CA ASP A 26 -1.02 -6.64 12.45
C ASP A 26 -2.24 -6.42 11.56
N THR A 27 -3.39 -6.96 11.98
CA THR A 27 -4.66 -6.86 11.23
C THR A 27 -5.22 -5.44 11.16
N SER A 28 -4.74 -4.53 12.02
CA SER A 28 -5.08 -3.11 11.98
C SER A 28 -4.39 -2.36 10.83
N VAL A 29 -3.25 -2.89 10.36
CA VAL A 29 -2.43 -2.32 9.26
C VAL A 29 -2.70 -3.10 7.97
N ALA A 30 -2.62 -4.44 8.00
CA ALA A 30 -2.89 -5.30 6.86
C ALA A 30 -3.59 -6.60 7.29
N THR A 31 -4.66 -6.96 6.59
CA THR A 31 -5.37 -8.25 6.77
C THR A 31 -5.00 -9.18 5.63
N VAL A 32 -5.09 -10.50 5.82
CA VAL A 32 -4.86 -11.49 4.76
C VAL A 32 -5.94 -12.57 4.82
N ASP A 33 -6.47 -12.92 3.64
CA ASP A 33 -7.45 -13.99 3.47
C ASP A 33 -6.79 -15.33 3.15
N LYS A 34 -7.54 -16.42 3.33
CA LYS A 34 -7.12 -17.79 3.00
C LYS A 34 -6.76 -18.00 1.53
N THR A 35 -7.18 -17.10 0.65
CA THR A 35 -6.82 -17.10 -0.76
C THR A 35 -5.49 -16.38 -1.04
N GLY A 36 -4.76 -15.96 0.00
CA GLY A 36 -3.54 -15.16 -0.12
C GLY A 36 -3.80 -13.69 -0.45
N THR A 37 -5.04 -13.22 -0.39
CA THR A 37 -5.37 -11.82 -0.69
C THR A 37 -5.12 -10.96 0.55
N ALA A 38 -4.09 -10.12 0.51
CA ALA A 38 -3.81 -9.17 1.59
C ALA A 38 -4.44 -7.81 1.30
N THR A 39 -5.11 -7.24 2.30
CA THR A 39 -5.78 -5.94 2.21
C THR A 39 -5.18 -4.98 3.22
N ALA A 40 -4.58 -3.89 2.73
CA ALA A 40 -4.08 -2.81 3.55
C ALA A 40 -5.25 -1.97 4.10
N VAL A 41 -5.24 -1.75 5.42
CA VAL A 41 -6.26 -1.02 6.17
C VAL A 41 -5.75 0.36 6.58
N ALA A 42 -4.53 0.44 7.10
CA ALA A 42 -3.94 1.67 7.62
C ALA A 42 -2.45 1.77 7.27
N PRO A 43 -1.88 2.98 7.23
CA PRO A 43 -0.43 3.16 7.07
C PRO A 43 0.33 2.53 8.23
N GLY A 44 1.42 1.85 7.91
CA GLY A 44 2.22 1.10 8.87
C GLY A 44 2.96 -0.07 8.23
N GLU A 45 3.62 -0.85 9.07
CA GLU A 45 4.33 -2.07 8.65
C GLU A 45 3.63 -3.29 9.22
N ALA A 46 3.35 -4.26 8.36
CA ALA A 46 2.80 -5.55 8.76
C ALA A 46 3.54 -6.66 8.03
N THR A 47 3.89 -7.72 8.75
CA THR A 47 4.42 -8.96 8.18
C THR A 47 3.30 -9.97 7.99
N ILE A 48 3.18 -10.51 6.79
CA ILE A 48 2.29 -11.62 6.44
C ILE A 48 3.11 -12.90 6.43
N THR A 49 2.62 -13.93 7.13
CA THR A 49 3.25 -15.26 7.18
C THR A 49 2.31 -16.28 6.54
N ALA A 50 2.85 -17.07 5.62
CA ALA A 50 2.18 -18.17 4.95
C ALA A 50 2.84 -19.49 5.37
N THR A 51 2.08 -20.37 6.01
CA THR A 51 2.56 -21.67 6.46
C THR A 51 1.84 -22.79 5.73
N TYR A 52 2.58 -23.66 5.04
CA TYR A 52 2.02 -24.80 4.32
C TYR A 52 2.80 -26.08 4.58
N ARG A 53 2.16 -27.07 5.23
CA ARG A 53 2.75 -28.39 5.54
C ARG A 53 4.15 -28.33 6.20
N GLY A 54 4.39 -27.32 7.04
CA GLY A 54 5.66 -27.11 7.73
C GLY A 54 6.69 -26.27 6.96
N LEU A 55 6.36 -25.81 5.75
CA LEU A 55 7.08 -24.74 5.06
C LEU A 55 6.50 -23.41 5.51
N GLU A 56 7.36 -22.42 5.74
CA GLU A 56 6.96 -21.09 6.18
C GLU A 56 7.58 -20.05 5.25
N ALA A 57 6.77 -19.11 4.80
CA ALA A 57 7.17 -17.99 3.94
C ALA A 57 6.63 -16.69 4.55
N THR A 58 7.47 -15.67 4.61
CA THR A 58 7.08 -14.36 5.15
C THR A 58 7.18 -13.29 4.07
N ALA A 59 6.28 -12.32 4.13
CA ALA A 59 6.25 -11.17 3.25
C ALA A 59 6.01 -9.90 4.07
N GLU A 60 6.91 -8.94 3.94
CA GLU A 60 6.77 -7.63 4.58
C GLU A 60 5.89 -6.72 3.73
N VAL A 61 4.88 -6.14 4.37
CA VAL A 61 3.92 -5.23 3.77
C VAL A 61 4.08 -3.87 4.45
N THR A 62 4.70 -2.95 3.73
CA THR A 62 4.73 -1.54 4.11
C THR A 62 3.59 -0.81 3.43
N VAL A 63 2.64 -0.31 4.22
CA VAL A 63 1.54 0.52 3.75
C VAL A 63 1.97 1.98 3.92
N THR A 64 2.34 2.62 2.82
CA THR A 64 2.57 4.06 2.79
C THR A 64 1.23 4.77 2.54
N GLU A 65 0.96 5.84 3.28
CA GLU A 65 -0.10 6.77 2.92
C GLU A 65 0.12 7.24 1.47
N PRO A 66 -0.91 7.27 0.61
CA PRO A 66 -0.77 7.93 -0.67
C PRO A 66 -0.44 9.40 -0.35
N ASP A 67 0.72 9.85 -0.82
CA ASP A 67 1.10 11.26 -0.77
C ASP A 67 -0.11 12.05 -1.30
N PRO A 68 -0.63 13.05 -0.56
CA PRO A 68 -1.74 13.83 -1.08
C PRO A 68 -1.26 14.42 -2.40
N GLU A 69 -1.93 14.09 -3.51
CA GLU A 69 -1.71 14.75 -4.79
C GLU A 69 -1.89 16.26 -4.55
N THR A 70 -0.78 16.95 -4.31
CA THR A 70 -0.78 18.39 -4.18
C THR A 70 -0.92 18.92 -5.60
N LEU A 71 -2.15 19.28 -5.95
CA LEU A 71 -2.46 20.00 -7.18
C LEU A 71 -1.75 21.36 -7.14
N HIS A 72 -0.51 21.41 -7.62
CA HIS A 72 0.21 22.66 -7.83
C HIS A 72 -0.37 23.37 -9.04
N ILE A 73 -1.24 24.35 -8.79
CA ILE A 73 -1.52 25.40 -9.78
C ILE A 73 -0.28 26.29 -9.82
N SER A 74 0.59 26.05 -10.79
CA SER A 74 1.52 27.09 -11.23
C SER A 74 0.69 28.11 -12.00
N PRO A 75 0.67 29.41 -11.64
CA PRO A 75 0.27 30.39 -12.63
C PRO A 75 1.28 30.28 -13.78
N GLU A 76 0.81 29.96 -14.98
CA GLU A 76 1.53 30.29 -16.19
C GLU A 76 1.65 31.82 -16.21
N SER A 77 2.82 32.33 -15.80
CA SER A 77 3.18 33.74 -15.68
C SER A 77 2.01 34.68 -15.32
N ALA A 78 1.65 34.73 -14.04
CA ALA A 78 0.95 35.90 -13.53
C ALA A 78 1.98 37.04 -13.39
N ASP A 79 2.26 37.73 -14.50
CA ASP A 79 2.90 39.05 -14.51
C ASP A 79 1.98 40.04 -13.81
N LEU A 80 1.94 39.96 -12.48
CA LEU A 80 1.42 40.98 -11.60
C LEU A 80 2.43 42.12 -11.58
N GLU A 81 2.38 42.99 -12.59
CA GLU A 81 3.01 44.29 -12.48
C GLU A 81 2.25 45.08 -11.40
N PRO A 82 2.88 45.48 -10.27
CA PRO A 82 2.23 46.40 -9.35
C PRO A 82 2.02 47.72 -10.10
N ALA A 83 0.76 48.13 -10.26
CA ALA A 83 0.43 49.47 -10.70
C ALA A 83 1.15 50.47 -9.79
N ILE A 84 2.19 51.12 -10.32
CA ILE A 84 2.83 52.26 -9.68
C ILE A 84 1.73 53.31 -9.46
N PRO A 85 1.38 53.71 -8.23
CA PRO A 85 0.49 54.84 -8.06
C PRO A 85 1.27 56.10 -8.48
N LYS A 86 0.94 56.69 -9.64
CA LYS A 86 1.37 58.04 -9.98
C LYS A 86 0.74 59.00 -8.97
N LYS A 87 1.54 59.39 -7.98
CA LYS A 87 1.22 60.40 -6.98
C LYS A 87 1.25 61.77 -7.67
N LYS A 88 0.09 62.45 -7.63
CA LYS A 88 -0.22 63.88 -7.77
C LYS A 88 0.75 64.79 -8.54
#